data_AF-A0A967UZW9-F1
#
_entry.id   AF-A0A967UZW9-F1
#
_cell.length_a   1.000
_cell.length_b   1.000
_cell.length_c   1.000
_cell.angle_alpha   90.00
_cell.angle_beta   90.00
_cell.angle_gamma   90.00
#
_symmetry.space_group_name_H-M   'P 1'
#
loop_
_entity.id
_entity.type
_entity.pdbx_description
1 polymer ?
#
loop_
_entity_poly.entity_id
_entity_poly.type
_entity_poly.pdbx_seq_one_letter_code
_entity_poly.pdbx_strand_id
1 'polypeptide(L)' 'ETGEERPADRELVRLAIPRRVYTQSHIDYVVEVILEVWDRRESIHGYRIVEQAPFLRHFTARFEPA' A
#
# COMPACT_ATOMS: atom_id res chain seq x y z
N GLU A 1 -4.73 10.01 22.68
CA GLU A 1 -4.85 8.54 22.56
C GLU A 1 -3.44 7.98 22.40
N THR A 2 -3.13 6.85 23.05
CA THR A 2 -1.81 6.39 23.54
C THR A 2 -0.66 6.23 22.52
N GLY A 3 -0.80 6.64 21.26
CA GLY A 3 0.25 6.52 20.23
C GLY A 3 0.59 5.07 19.83
N GLU A 4 -0.01 4.09 20.50
CA GLU A 4 0.19 2.67 20.24
C GLU A 4 -0.46 2.25 18.91
N GLU A 5 0.35 1.58 18.09
CA GLU A 5 -0.09 1.02 16.84
C GLU A 5 -0.96 -0.22 17.08
N ARG A 6 -2.18 -0.20 16.56
CA ARG A 6 -3.07 -1.35 16.52
C ARG A 6 -3.14 -1.85 15.08
N PRO A 7 -2.71 -3.10 14.81
CA PRO A 7 -2.86 -3.69 13.48
C PRO A 7 -4.34 -3.68 13.06
N ALA A 8 -4.61 -3.46 11.78
CA ALA A 8 -5.96 -3.61 11.27
C ALA A 8 -6.29 -5.11 11.12
N ASP A 9 -7.57 -5.46 11.25
CA ASP A 9 -8.03 -6.84 10.98
C ASP A 9 -7.71 -7.28 9.55
N ARG A 10 -7.57 -6.32 8.63
CA ARG A 10 -7.21 -6.54 7.23
C ARG A 10 -6.25 -5.46 6.73
N GLU A 11 -5.03 -5.87 6.41
CA GLU A 11 -4.03 -5.03 5.74
C GLU A 11 -4.21 -5.17 4.23
N LEU A 12 -5.00 -4.28 3.63
CA LEU A 12 -5.38 -4.35 2.21
C LEU A 12 -4.88 -3.12 1.44
N VAL A 13 -4.44 -3.35 0.21
CA VAL A 13 -4.18 -2.30 -0.78
C VAL A 13 -5.41 -2.13 -1.66
N ARG A 14 -5.94 -0.90 -1.76
CA ARG A 14 -7.14 -0.61 -2.54
C ARG A 14 -6.80 -0.17 -3.97
N LEU A 15 -7.32 -0.90 -4.96
CA LEU A 15 -7.31 -0.50 -6.37
C LEU A 15 -8.56 0.34 -6.68
N ALA A 16 -8.47 1.66 -6.50
CA ALA A 16 -9.58 2.56 -6.77
C ALA A 16 -9.67 2.91 -8.27
N ILE A 17 -10.72 2.45 -8.96
CA ILE A 17 -10.93 2.66 -10.40
C ILE A 17 -11.97 3.77 -10.63
N PRO A 18 -11.57 4.97 -11.11
CA PRO A 18 -12.49 6.05 -11.42
C PRO A 18 -13.39 5.71 -12.63
N ARG A 19 -14.64 6.15 -12.57
CA ARG A 19 -15.64 5.87 -13.62
C ARG A 19 -15.29 6.61 -14.92
N ARG A 20 -15.29 5.89 -16.04
CA ARG A 20 -15.09 6.43 -17.41
C ARG A 20 -13.72 7.09 -17.64
N VAL A 21 -12.70 6.72 -16.87
CA VAL A 21 -11.33 7.24 -17.03
C VAL A 21 -10.42 6.23 -17.72
N TYR A 22 -10.49 4.96 -17.32
CA TYR A 22 -9.60 3.92 -17.82
C TYR A 22 -10.26 3.03 -18.87
N THR A 23 -9.43 2.52 -19.78
CA THR A 23 -9.77 1.53 -20.81
C THR A 23 -9.39 0.12 -20.33
N GLN A 24 -9.79 -0.91 -21.09
CA GLN A 24 -9.40 -2.30 -20.81
C GLN A 24 -7.88 -2.47 -20.73
N SER A 25 -7.13 -1.86 -21.66
CA SER A 25 -5.66 -1.96 -21.68
C SER A 25 -4.98 -1.42 -20.42
N HIS A 26 -5.56 -0.40 -19.76
CA HIS A 26 -5.04 0.07 -18.47
C HIS A 26 -5.26 -0.97 -17.36
N ILE A 27 -6.38 -1.69 -17.38
CA ILE A 27 -6.66 -2.74 -16.41
C ILE A 27 -5.78 -3.96 -16.68
N ASP A 28 -5.61 -4.37 -17.94
CA ASP A 28 -4.72 -5.47 -18.32
C ASP A 28 -3.29 -5.22 -17.85
N TYR A 29 -2.80 -3.99 -18.02
CA TYR A 29 -1.49 -3.57 -17.54
C TYR A 29 -1.37 -3.66 -16.01
N VAL A 30 -2.37 -3.22 -15.26
CA VAL A 30 -2.38 -3.33 -13.80
C VAL A 30 -2.35 -4.80 -13.36
N VAL A 31 -3.08 -5.69 -14.04
CA VAL A 31 -3.06 -7.13 -13.77
C VAL A 31 -1.67 -7.70 -13.98
N GLU A 32 -1.01 -7.39 -15.10
CA GLU A 32 0.35 -7.85 -15.39
C GLU A 32 1.34 -7.44 -14.30
N VAL A 33 1.32 -6.16 -13.89
CA VAL A 33 2.20 -5.65 -12.82
C VAL A 33 1.93 -6.33 -11.47
N ILE A 34 0.65 -6.60 -11.13
CA ILE A 34 0.32 -7.29 -9.88
C ILE A 34 0.85 -8.73 -9.89
N LEU A 35 0.78 -9.42 -11.03
CA LEU A 35 1.35 -10.77 -11.18
C LEU A 35 2.88 -10.75 -11.00
N GLU A 36 3.58 -9.78 -11.61
CA GLU A 36 5.03 -9.63 -11.42
C GLU A 36 5.40 -9.38 -9.96
N VAL A 37 4.65 -8.51 -9.26
CA VAL A 37 4.85 -8.25 -7.83
C VAL A 37 4.56 -9.51 -7.00
N TRP A 38 3.52 -10.27 -7.35
CA TRP A 38 3.17 -11.52 -6.68
C TRP A 38 4.27 -12.56 -6.80
N ASP A 39 4.89 -12.69 -7.97
CA ASP A 39 5.96 -13.66 -8.22
C ASP A 39 7.19 -13.41 -7.35
N ARG A 40 7.50 -12.14 -7.04
CA ARG A 40 8.63 -11.77 -6.16
C ARG A 40 8.24 -11.42 -4.72
N ARG A 41 7.01 -11.73 -4.28
CA ARG A 41 6.49 -11.31 -2.95
C ARG A 41 7.39 -11.73 -1.78
N GLU A 42 8.13 -12.82 -1.91
CA GLU A 42 9.04 -13.34 -0.86
C GLU A 42 10.28 -12.46 -0.67
N SER A 43 10.67 -11.67 -1.68
CA SER A 43 11.76 -10.70 -1.57
C SER A 43 11.30 -9.31 -1.09
N ILE A 44 9.99 -9.12 -0.87
CA ILE A 44 9.44 -7.84 -0.42
C ILE A 44 9.41 -7.85 1.11
N HIS A 45 10.16 -6.94 1.72
CA HIS A 45 10.29 -6.86 3.18
C HIS A 45 9.42 -5.74 3.77
N GLY A 46 9.15 -5.87 5.07
CA GLY A 46 8.44 -4.86 5.85
C GLY A 46 9.24 -3.56 5.96
N TYR A 47 8.52 -2.49 6.30
CA TYR A 47 9.10 -1.18 6.56
C TYR A 47 8.75 -0.75 7.99
N ARG A 48 9.60 0.08 8.59
CA ARG A 48 9.33 0.71 9.88
C ARG A 48 9.12 2.22 9.74
N ILE A 49 8.21 2.77 10.54
CA ILE A 49 7.94 4.21 10.58
C ILE A 49 9.07 4.92 11.31
N VAL A 50 9.62 5.97 10.71
CA VAL A 50 10.69 6.80 11.30
C VAL A 50 10.19 8.15 11.77
N GLU A 51 9.13 8.64 11.14
CA GLU A 51 8.50 9.93 11.42
C GLU A 51 7.00 9.80 11.13
N GLN A 52 6.15 10.31 12.03
CA GLN A 52 4.70 10.31 11.84
C GLN A 52 4.04 11.53 12.51
N ALA A 53 2.97 12.03 11.90
CA ALA A 53 2.12 13.04 12.51
C ALA A 53 1.25 12.41 13.62
N PRO A 54 0.82 13.19 14.63
CA PRO A 54 -0.03 12.68 15.72
C PRO A 54 -1.43 12.25 15.25
N PHE A 55 -1.89 12.75 14.10
CA PHE A 55 -3.19 12.42 13.50
C PHE A 55 -3.01 12.10 12.01
N LEU A 56 -3.88 11.23 11.47
CA LEU A 56 -3.92 10.85 10.06
C LEU A 56 -2.53 10.49 9.48
N ARG A 57 -1.76 9.71 10.24
CA ARG A 57 -0.35 9.37 9.92
C ARG A 57 -0.12 8.84 8.50
N HIS A 58 -1.11 8.18 7.90
CA HIS A 58 -1.01 7.60 6.56
C HIS A 58 -0.77 8.62 5.45
N PHE A 59 -1.01 9.93 5.69
CA PHE A 59 -0.70 10.98 4.71
C PHE A 59 0.73 11.51 4.80
N THR A 60 1.40 11.37 5.95
CA THR A 60 2.68 12.08 6.21
C THR A 60 3.77 11.17 6.78
N ALA A 61 3.50 9.89 7.03
CA ALA A 61 4.47 8.97 7.59
C ALA A 61 5.67 8.78 6.65
N ARG A 62 6.86 8.72 7.24
CA ARG A 62 8.10 8.34 6.56
C ARG A 62 8.52 6.96 7.02
N PHE A 63 9.11 6.21 6.10
CA PHE A 63 9.45 4.80 6.30
C PHE A 63 10.89 4.52 5.88
N GLU A 64 11.49 3.52 6.52
CA GLU A 64 12.74 2.91 6.06
C GLU A 64 12.62 1.38 6.09
N PRO A 65 13.46 0.65 5.32
CA PRO A 65 13.47 -0.81 5.40
C PRO A 65 13.67 -1.28 6.84
N ALA A 66 12.88 -2.30 7.24
CA ALA A 66 12.94 -2.86 8.58
C ALA A 66 14.24 -3.63 8.84
#